data_AF-A0A967KSR1-F1
#
_entry.id   AF-A0A967KSR1-F1
#
_cell.length_a   1.000
_cell.length_b   1.000
_cell.length_c   1.000
_cell.angle_alpha   90.00
_cell.angle_beta   90.00
_cell.angle_gamma   90.00
#
_symmetry.space_group_name_H-M   'P 1'
#
loop_
_entity.id
_entity.type
_entity.pdbx_description
1 polymer ?
#
loop_
_entity_poly.entity_id
_entity_poly.type
_entity_poly.pdbx_seq_one_letter_code
_entity_poly.pdbx_strand_id
1 'polypeptide(L)' 'TERVAVARGAVSMQPETLQLIIEGNMKKGDVLTVAQLAGVMAAKRTSELIPLCHPLLLS' A
#
# COMPACT_ATOMS: atom_id res chain seq x y z
N THR A 1 -4.36 -7.54 -25.19
CA THR A 1 -2.94 -7.19 -25.00
C THR A 1 -2.65 -7.17 -23.51
N GLU A 2 -1.44 -7.52 -23.11
CA GLU A 2 -1.00 -7.39 -21.71
C GLU A 2 -0.77 -5.90 -21.38
N ARG A 3 -1.13 -5.47 -20.16
CA ARG A 3 -0.99 -4.07 -19.71
C ARG A 3 -0.38 -4.04 -18.32
N VAL A 4 0.66 -3.24 -18.15
CA VAL A 4 1.40 -3.10 -16.88
C VAL A 4 1.64 -1.61 -16.59
N ALA A 5 1.55 -1.23 -15.32
CA ALA A 5 1.91 0.10 -14.82
C ALA A 5 2.69 -0.02 -13.50
N VAL A 6 3.66 0.87 -13.26
CA VAL A 6 4.49 0.90 -12.05
C VAL A 6 4.42 2.28 -11.41
N ALA A 7 4.15 2.33 -10.10
CA ALA A 7 4.13 3.55 -9.30
C ALA A 7 5.05 3.41 -8.07
N ARG A 8 5.52 4.54 -7.52
CA ARG A 8 6.33 4.61 -6.30
C ARG A 8 5.83 5.74 -5.39
N GLY A 9 6.01 5.56 -4.09
CA GLY A 9 5.71 6.56 -3.07
C GLY A 9 6.63 6.36 -1.85
N ALA A 10 6.77 7.39 -1.03
CA ALA A 10 7.58 7.36 0.18
C ALA A 10 6.88 8.12 1.31
N VAL A 11 7.13 7.69 2.55
CA VAL A 11 6.63 8.36 3.76
C VAL A 11 7.83 8.78 4.58
N SER A 12 7.97 10.08 4.79
CA SER A 12 9.00 10.63 5.68
C SER A 12 8.53 10.55 7.13
N MET A 13 9.44 10.20 8.04
CA MET A 13 9.17 10.05 9.46
C MET A 13 10.43 10.31 10.28
N GLN A 14 10.27 10.42 11.60
CA GLN A 14 11.40 10.57 12.51
C GLN A 14 12.26 9.29 12.54
N PRO A 15 13.59 9.39 12.73
CA PRO A 15 14.50 8.24 12.76
C PRO A 15 14.09 7.17 13.79
N GLU A 16 13.61 7.59 14.95
CA GLU A 16 13.20 6.70 16.04
C GLU A 16 11.95 5.89 15.64
N THR A 17 11.05 6.49 14.86
CA THR A 17 9.87 5.79 14.33
C THR A 17 10.26 4.73 13.33
N LEU A 18 11.22 5.04 12.45
CA LEU A 18 11.73 4.08 11.47
C LEU A 18 12.41 2.90 12.17
N GLN A 19 13.21 3.15 13.21
CA GLN A 19 13.84 2.09 14.01
C GLN A 19 12.80 1.16 14.63
N LEU A 20 11.74 1.69 15.25
CA LEU A 20 10.66 0.89 15.82
C LEU A 20 9.96 0.00 14.78
N ILE A 21 9.79 0.49 13.55
CA ILE A 21 9.19 -0.29 12.46
C ILE A 21 10.13 -1.42 12.04
N ILE A 22 11.42 -1.14 11.86
CA ILE A 22 12.43 -2.14 11.45
C ILE A 22 12.58 -3.24 12.51
N GLU A 23 12.55 -2.87 13.79
CA GLU A 23 12.66 -3.82 14.90
C GLU A 23 11.37 -4.60 15.16
N GLY A 24 10.25 -4.25 14.51
CA GLY A 24 8.95 -4.88 14.76
C GLY A 24 8.31 -4.49 16.10
N ASN A 25 8.82 -3.47 16.78
CA ASN A 25 8.42 -3.05 18.13
C ASN A 25 7.26 -2.04 18.14
N MET A 26 6.47 -1.99 17.06
CA MET A 26 5.33 -1.08 16.95
C MET A 26 4.12 -1.58 17.74
N LYS A 27 3.55 -0.72 18.59
CA LYS A 27 2.34 -1.04 19.41
C LYS A 27 1.14 -1.53 18.59
N LYS A 28 1.05 -1.12 17.32
CA LYS A 28 -0.05 -1.45 16.40
C LYS A 28 0.17 -2.81 15.68
N GLY A 29 1.29 -3.48 15.91
CA GLY A 29 1.70 -4.68 15.18
C GLY A 29 2.55 -4.37 13.95
N ASP A 30 2.66 -5.34 13.05
CA ASP A 30 3.49 -5.27 11.84
C ASP A 30 2.92 -4.27 10.82
N VAL A 31 3.56 -3.10 10.75
CA VAL A 31 3.13 -1.99 9.90
C VAL A 31 3.37 -2.27 8.42
N LEU A 32 4.45 -2.98 8.07
CA LEU A 32 4.83 -3.20 6.67
C LEU A 32 3.91 -4.23 6.02
N THR A 33 3.64 -5.34 6.72
CA THR A 33 2.72 -6.38 6.23
C THR A 33 1.30 -5.82 6.07
N VAL A 34 0.83 -5.03 7.04
CA VAL A 34 -0.48 -4.37 6.96
C VAL A 34 -0.52 -3.37 5.80
N ALA A 35 0.53 -2.58 5.58
CA ALA A 35 0.60 -1.63 4.47
C ALA A 35 0.59 -2.33 3.10
N GLN A 36 1.29 -3.47 2.96
CA GLN A 36 1.27 -4.26 1.74
C GLN A 36 -0.13 -4.80 1.43
N LEU A 37 -0.80 -5.40 2.42
CA LEU A 37 -2.16 -5.89 2.27
C LEU A 37 -3.13 -4.76 1.88
N ALA A 38 -3.05 -3.63 2.57
CA ALA A 38 -3.87 -2.46 2.28
C ALA A 38 -3.65 -1.96 0.85
N GLY A 39 -2.41 -1.93 0.35
CA GLY A 39 -2.09 -1.55 -1.02
C GLY A 39 -2.71 -2.48 -2.07
N VAL A 40 -2.63 -3.80 -1.87
CA VAL A 40 -3.25 -4.79 -2.78
C VAL A 40 -4.78 -4.66 -2.78
N MET A 41 -5.39 -4.47 -1.61
CA MET A 41 -6.84 -4.27 -1.52
C MET A 41 -7.28 -2.96 -2.16
N ALA A 42 -6.53 -1.87 -1.94
CA ALA A 42 -6.79 -0.58 -2.55
C ALA A 42 -6.72 -0.65 -4.08
N ALA A 43 -5.70 -1.33 -4.64
CA ALA A 43 -5.56 -1.51 -6.08
C ALA A 43 -6.82 -2.17 -6.69
N LYS A 44 -7.32 -3.24 -6.08
CA LYS A 44 -8.54 -3.94 -6.54
C LYS A 44 -9.82 -3.12 -6.39
N ARG A 45 -9.86 -2.17 -5.45
CA ARG A 45 -11.01 -1.28 -5.20
C ARG A 45 -10.89 0.08 -5.89
N THR A 46 -9.94 0.25 -6.81
CA THR A 46 -9.69 1.54 -7.47
C THR A 46 -10.94 2.11 -8.16
N SER A 47 -11.77 1.27 -8.79
CA SER A 47 -13.01 1.69 -9.45
C SER A 47 -14.12 2.12 -8.49
N GLU A 48 -14.06 1.70 -7.22
CA GLU A 48 -14.97 2.20 -6.18
C GLU A 48 -14.52 3.55 -5.64
N LEU A 49 -13.21 3.81 -5.65
CA LEU A 49 -12.59 5.02 -5.08
C LEU A 49 -12.51 6.19 -6.07
N ILE A 50 -12.31 5.92 -7.37
CA ILE A 50 -12.14 6.94 -8.40
C ILE A 50 -13.35 6.95 -9.33
N PRO A 51 -14.16 8.03 -9.39
CA PRO A 51 -15.48 8.05 -10.03
C PRO A 51 -15.54 7.64 -11.50
N LEU A 52 -14.47 7.84 -12.27
CA LEU A 52 -14.42 7.59 -13.72
C LEU A 52 -13.50 6.42 -14.08
N CYS A 53 -13.05 5.64 -13.09
CA CYS A 53 -12.28 4.42 -13.36
C CYS A 53 -13.19 3.27 -13.78
N HIS A 54 -12.73 2.50 -14.76
CA HIS A 54 -13.40 1.28 -15.20
C HIS A 54 -13.11 0.15 -14.19
N PRO A 55 -14.09 -0.75 -13.90
CA PRO A 55 -13.82 -1.94 -13.11
C PRO A 55 -12.96 -2.91 -13.91
N LEU A 56 -11.81 -3.30 -13.36
CA LEU A 56 -10.84 -4.20 -13.99
C LEU A 56 -10.55 -5.41 -13.09
N LEU A 57 -10.48 -6.59 -13.70
CA LEU A 57 -9.97 -7.79 -13.05
C LEU A 57 -8.43 -7.74 -13.12
N LEU A 58 -7.81 -7.37 -12.00
CA LEU A 58 -6.35 -7.37 -11.86
C LEU A 58 -5.83 -8.81 -11.75
N SER A 59 -4.77 -9.11 -12.51
CA SER A 59 -4.08 -10.40 -12.60
C SER A 59 -2.75 -10.41 -11.87
#